data_AF-A0A286GVC3-F1
#
_entry.id   AF-A0A286GVC3-F1
#
_cell.length_a   1.000
_cell.length_b   1.000
_cell.length_c   1.000
_cell.angle_alpha   90.00
_cell.angle_beta   90.00
_cell.angle_gamma   90.00
#
_symmetry.space_group_name_H-M   'P 1'
#
loop_
_entity.id
_entity.type
_entity.pdbx_description
1 polymer ?
#
loop_
_entity_poly.entity_id
_entity_poly.type
_entity_poly.pdbx_seq_one_letter_code
_entity_poly.pdbx_strand_id
1 'polypeptide(L)'
;MTMDRMVLAELLEKGSDSGLLREMISFVAQRLMDCEVEAVCNAQPNERTPERTNSRNGYRDRLWQTRAGAIALKIPKLRQGSYFPPSLSRGASPRKPWRR
;
A
#
# COMPACT_ATOMS: atom_id res chain seq x y z
N MET A 1 -15.00 -2.12 7.76
CA MET A 1 -14.85 -3.09 8.88
C MET A 1 -15.47 -4.45 8.58
N THR A 2 -16.78 -4.58 8.34
CA THR A 2 -17.40 -5.89 8.01
C THR A 2 -17.01 -6.42 6.64
N MET A 3 -16.96 -5.54 5.63
CA MET A 3 -16.55 -5.90 4.26
C MET A 3 -15.11 -6.43 4.20
N ASP A 4 -14.18 -5.79 4.93
CA ASP A 4 -12.78 -6.21 4.98
C ASP A 4 -12.60 -7.59 5.62
N ARG A 5 -13.43 -7.89 6.63
CA ARG A 5 -13.40 -9.17 7.36
C ARG A 5 -13.97 -10.32 6.54
N MET A 6 -14.99 -10.05 5.73
CA MET A 6 -15.56 -11.03 4.79
C MET A 6 -14.58 -11.38 3.68
N VAL A 7 -13.90 -10.36 3.11
CA VAL A 7 -12.86 -10.57 2.09
C VAL A 7 -11.71 -11.40 2.65
N LEU A 8 -11.27 -11.11 3.88
CA LEU A 8 -10.21 -11.88 4.54
C LEU A 8 -10.60 -13.36 4.77
N ALA A 9 -11.85 -13.63 5.14
CA ALA A 9 -12.35 -14.97 5.38
C ALA A 9 -12.45 -15.81 4.10
N GLU A 10 -12.98 -15.23 3.01
CA GLU A 10 -13.08 -15.91 1.71
C GLU A 10 -11.70 -16.25 1.13
N LEU A 11 -10.73 -15.35 1.37
CA LEU A 11 -9.34 -15.57 0.99
C LEU A 11 -8.75 -16.76 1.77
N LEU A 12 -8.94 -16.84 3.09
CA LEU A 12 -8.40 -17.93 3.92
C LEU A 12 -8.93 -19.35 3.55
N GLU A 13 -10.15 -19.47 3.03
CA GLU A 13 -10.73 -20.78 2.64
C GLU A 13 -10.08 -21.40 1.39
N LYS A 14 -9.46 -20.60 0.50
CA LYS A 14 -8.90 -21.08 -0.79
C LYS A 14 -7.48 -21.67 -0.67
N GLY A 15 -7.20 -22.40 0.41
CA GLY A 15 -5.86 -22.84 0.84
C GLY A 15 -4.87 -23.33 -0.24
N SER A 16 -3.61 -22.91 -0.07
CA SER A 16 -2.37 -23.24 -0.83
C SER A 16 -2.16 -22.63 -2.21
N ASP A 17 -2.91 -21.59 -2.58
CA ASP A 17 -2.59 -20.84 -3.78
C ASP A 17 -1.60 -19.70 -3.49
N SER A 18 -0.41 -19.77 -4.09
CA SER A 18 0.54 -18.65 -4.05
C SER A 18 -0.09 -17.33 -4.53
N GLY A 19 -1.12 -17.40 -5.38
CA GLY A 19 -1.95 -16.27 -5.78
C GLY A 19 -2.71 -15.65 -4.61
N LEU A 20 -3.37 -16.46 -3.79
CA LEU A 20 -4.09 -16.03 -2.60
C LEU A 20 -3.16 -15.31 -1.60
N LEU A 21 -2.01 -15.90 -1.29
CA LEU A 21 -1.03 -15.29 -0.38
C LEU A 21 -0.54 -13.94 -0.91
N ARG A 22 -0.30 -13.84 -2.22
CA ARG A 22 0.10 -12.60 -2.90
C ARG A 22 -0.97 -11.51 -2.74
N GLU A 23 -2.24 -11.86 -2.89
CA GLU A 23 -3.37 -10.93 -2.73
C GLU A 23 -3.52 -10.47 -1.27
N MET A 24 -3.45 -11.39 -0.32
CA MET A 24 -3.51 -11.06 1.11
C MET A 24 -2.36 -10.13 1.52
N ILE A 25 -1.13 -10.43 1.09
CA ILE A 25 0.04 -9.59 1.36
C ILE A 25 -0.13 -8.21 0.71
N SER A 26 -0.60 -8.15 -0.54
CA SER A 26 -0.89 -6.89 -1.23
C SER A 26 -1.90 -6.03 -0.46
N PHE A 27 -2.98 -6.66 -0.01
CA PHE A 27 -4.04 -5.99 0.74
C PHE A 27 -3.54 -5.45 2.08
N VAL A 28 -2.89 -6.30 2.88
CA VAL A 28 -2.35 -5.91 4.19
C VAL A 28 -1.30 -4.82 4.04
N ALA A 29 -0.41 -4.93 3.05
CA ALA A 29 0.61 -3.91 2.78
C ALA A 29 -0.02 -2.56 2.39
N GLN A 30 -1.07 -2.55 1.55
CA GLN A 30 -1.77 -1.32 1.20
C GLN A 30 -2.48 -0.68 2.39
N ARG A 31 -3.15 -1.48 3.22
CA ARG A 31 -3.80 -1.01 4.44
C ARG A 31 -2.81 -0.45 5.45
N LEU A 32 -1.68 -1.12 5.66
CA LEU A 32 -0.62 -0.63 6.54
C LEU A 32 -0.09 0.74 6.05
N MET A 33 0.16 0.88 4.75
CA MET A 33 0.60 2.16 4.17
C MET A 33 -0.44 3.27 4.33
N ASP A 34 -1.73 2.94 4.19
CA ASP A 34 -2.81 3.91 4.40
C ASP A 34 -2.81 4.41 5.86
N CYS A 35 -2.73 3.50 6.84
CA CYS A 35 -2.67 3.86 8.26
C CYS A 35 -1.42 4.69 8.62
N GLU A 36 -0.26 4.35 8.08
CA GLU A 36 0.96 5.13 8.28
C GLU A 36 0.82 6.56 7.73
N VAL A 37 0.18 6.71 6.56
CA VAL A 37 -0.05 8.03 5.94
C VAL A 37 -1.05 8.85 6.72
N GLU A 38 -2.09 8.23 7.25
CA GLU A 38 -3.07 8.88 8.13
C GLU A 38 -2.39 9.42 9.39
N ALA A 39 -1.49 8.64 10.00
CA ALA A 39 -0.67 9.08 11.13
C ALA A 39 0.26 10.25 10.76
N VAL A 40 0.86 10.24 9.56
CA VAL A 40 1.70 11.34 9.08
C VAL A 40 0.89 12.61 8.78
N CYS A 41 -0.34 12.46 8.26
CA CYS A 41 -1.19 13.60 7.89
C CYS A 41 -2.03 14.13 9.06
N ASN A 42 -2.03 13.45 10.21
CA ASN A 42 -2.93 13.69 11.35
C ASN A 42 -4.42 13.75 10.94
N ALA A 43 -4.80 12.94 9.94
CA ALA A 43 -6.15 12.98 9.40
C ALA A 43 -6.46 11.72 8.60
N GLN A 44 -7.68 11.21 8.76
CA GLN A 44 -8.24 10.16 7.92
C GLN A 44 -8.54 10.67 6.50
N PRO A 45 -8.74 9.76 5.52
CA PRO A 45 -9.18 10.13 4.19
C PRO A 45 -10.51 10.88 4.24
N ASN A 46 -10.57 12.05 3.59
CA ASN A 46 -11.75 12.93 3.53
C ASN A 46 -12.24 13.51 4.88
N GLU A 47 -11.51 13.28 5.98
CA GLU A 47 -11.82 13.92 7.26
C GLU A 47 -11.52 15.43 7.20
N ARG A 48 -12.26 16.26 7.94
CA ARG A 48 -11.92 17.68 8.11
C ARG A 48 -11.48 17.87 9.54
N THR A 49 -10.17 18.01 9.73
CA THR A 49 -9.57 18.26 11.05
C THR A 49 -8.65 19.49 10.96
N PRO A 50 -8.68 20.38 11.97
CA PRO A 50 -7.78 21.53 12.04
C PRO A 50 -6.32 21.10 12.27
N GLU A 51 -6.08 19.88 12.74
CA GLU A 51 -4.74 19.33 13.01
C GLU A 51 -4.07 18.74 11.76
N ARG A 52 -4.76 18.73 10.62
CA ARG A 52 -4.24 18.18 9.36
C ARG A 52 -3.01 18.97 8.91
N THR A 53 -1.88 18.27 8.84
CA THR A 53 -0.59 18.85 8.41
C THR A 53 -0.30 18.62 6.92
N ASN A 54 -0.89 17.60 6.31
CA ASN A 54 -0.62 17.20 4.94
C ASN A 54 -1.83 16.52 4.29
N SER A 55 -1.74 16.22 2.99
CA SER A 55 -2.78 15.46 2.28
C SER A 55 -2.19 14.51 1.25
N ARG A 56 -2.91 13.43 1.00
CA ARG A 56 -2.57 12.43 -0.02
C ARG A 56 -2.93 12.94 -1.42
N ASN A 57 -2.02 12.78 -2.38
CA ASN A 57 -2.17 13.21 -3.77
C ASN A 57 -1.94 12.04 -4.75
N GLY A 58 -2.83 11.05 -4.69
CA GLY A 58 -2.76 9.85 -5.51
C GLY A 58 -1.67 8.87 -5.09
N TYR A 59 -1.22 8.05 -6.04
CA TYR A 59 -0.34 6.91 -5.80
C TYR A 59 0.79 6.81 -6.83
N ARG A 60 1.85 6.07 -6.48
CA ARG A 60 2.88 5.59 -7.42
C ARG A 60 2.91 4.07 -7.43
N ASP A 61 2.97 3.49 -8.60
CA ASP A 61 3.12 2.04 -8.75
C ASP A 61 4.56 1.64 -8.44
N ARG A 62 4.71 0.59 -7.62
CA ARG A 62 5.99 -0.05 -7.34
C ARG A 62 5.81 -1.56 -7.32
N LEU A 63 6.67 -2.27 -8.05
CA LEU A 63 6.73 -3.72 -7.98
C LEU A 63 7.56 -4.13 -6.75
N TRP A 64 6.96 -4.91 -5.86
CA TRP A 64 7.62 -5.49 -4.69
C TRP A 64 7.87 -6.97 -4.93
N GLN A 65 9.14 -7.36 -4.97
CA GLN A 65 9.53 -8.76 -5.11
C GLN A 65 9.48 -9.45 -3.75
N THR A 66 8.66 -10.49 -3.65
CA THR A 66 8.53 -11.32 -2.44
C THR A 66 8.70 -12.79 -2.81
N ARG A 67 8.85 -13.67 -1.81
CA ARG A 67 8.90 -15.12 -2.04
C ARG A 67 7.61 -15.67 -2.66
N ALA A 68 6.46 -15.02 -2.40
CA ALA A 68 5.17 -15.36 -3.01
C ALA A 68 5.03 -14.83 -4.45
N GLY A 69 6.06 -14.14 -4.97
CA GLY A 69 6.11 -13.54 -6.29
C GLY A 69 6.09 -12.01 -6.27
N ALA A 70 5.97 -11.43 -7.46
CA ALA A 70 5.93 -9.98 -7.64
C ALA A 70 4.54 -9.42 -7.30
N ILE A 71 4.52 -8.41 -6.44
CA ILE A 71 3.30 -7.73 -5.96
C ILE A 71 3.32 -6.29 -6.46
N ALA A 72 2.28 -5.89 -7.20
CA ALA A 72 2.11 -4.50 -7.60
C ALA A 72 1.51 -3.70 -6.43
N LEU A 73 2.32 -2.84 -5.82
CA LEU A 73 1.91 -1.96 -4.74
C LEU A 73 1.65 -0.54 -5.25
N LYS A 74 0.63 0.10 -4.68
CA LYS A 74 0.32 1.51 -4.89
C LYS A 74 0.78 2.31 -3.69
N ILE A 75 1.99 2.86 -3.75
CA ILE A 75 2.52 3.65 -2.63
C ILE A 75 1.87 5.04 -2.64
N PRO A 76 1.25 5.49 -1.54
CA PRO A 76 0.68 6.82 -1.43
C PRO A 76 1.70 7.94 -1.73
N LYS A 77 1.23 9.01 -2.37
CA LYS A 77 1.98 10.26 -2.52
C LYS A 77 1.43 11.29 -1.55
N LEU A 78 2.32 12.04 -0.92
CA LEU A 78 1.96 13.20 -0.11
C LEU A 78 2.09 14.48 -0.94
N ARG A 79 1.35 15.54 -0.59
CA ARG A 79 1.51 16.86 -1.22
C ARG A 79 2.83 17.52 -0.85
N GLN A 80 3.25 17.35 0.41
CA GLN A 80 4.54 17.84 0.89
C GLN A 80 5.39 16.67 1.42
N GLY A 81 6.68 16.68 1.08
CA GLY A 81 7.60 15.61 1.44
C GLY A 81 7.42 14.32 0.62
N SER A 82 8.15 13.27 1.01
CA SER A 82 8.08 11.96 0.36
C SER A 82 7.83 10.87 1.40
N TYR A 83 6.67 10.23 1.33
CA TYR A 83 6.39 9.02 2.10
C TYR A 83 7.04 7.81 1.44
N PHE A 84 7.78 7.02 2.22
CA PHE A 84 8.27 5.71 1.84
C PHE A 84 7.98 4.74 2.98
N PRO A 85 7.27 3.63 2.72
CA PRO A 85 6.98 2.65 3.76
C PRO A 85 8.28 2.03 4.27
N PRO A 86 8.48 1.95 5.60
CA PRO A 86 9.72 1.47 6.20
C PRO A 86 9.97 -0.02 5.90
N SER A 87 8.90 -0.81 5.74
CA SER A 87 8.96 -2.24 5.40
C SER A 87 9.47 -2.51 3.98
N LEU A 88 9.38 -1.53 3.07
CA LEU A 88 9.94 -1.64 1.72
C LEU A 88 11.29 -0.93 1.67
N SER A 89 12.38 -1.68 1.77
CA SER A 89 13.73 -1.16 1.53
C SER A 89 13.77 -0.21 0.32
N ARG A 90 14.57 0.86 0.38
CA ARG A 90 14.73 1.83 -0.72
C ARG A 90 15.41 1.25 -1.97
N GLY A 91 15.71 -0.05 -1.98
CA GLY A 91 16.34 -0.81 -3.07
C GLY A 91 15.63 -0.70 -4.42
N ALA A 92 16.47 -0.54 -5.44
CA ALA A 92 16.20 -0.17 -6.83
C ALA A 92 14.82 -0.58 -7.35
N SER A 93 13.94 0.41 -7.55
CA SER A 93 12.86 0.27 -8.53
C SER A 93 13.51 -0.11 -9.87
N PRO A 94 13.00 -1.12 -10.60
CA PRO A 94 13.46 -1.36 -11.96
C PRO A 94 13.29 -0.06 -12.73
N ARG A 95 14.39 0.59 -13.12
CA ARG A 95 14.34 1.77 -13.98
C ARG A 95 13.61 1.34 -15.24
N LYS A 96 12.36 1.77 -15.43
CA LYS A 96 11.69 1.59 -16.73
C LYS A 96 12.64 2.16 -17.78
N PRO A 97 13.05 1.38 -18.81
CA PRO A 97 13.85 1.95 -19.89
C PRO A 97 13.01 3.07 -20.50
N TRP A 98 13.60 4.26 -20.58
CA TRP A 98 13.00 5.39 -21.26
C TRP A 98 12.60 4.94 -22.67
N ARG A 99 11.29 4.92 -22.96
CA ARG A 99 10.86 4.84 -24.36
C ARG A 99 11.17 6.21 -24.97
N ARG A 100 12.13 6.23 -25.90
CA ARG A 100 12.34 7.33 -26.84
C ARG A 100 11.14 7.46 -27.77
#